data_AF-A0AAD2PX96-F1
#
_entry.id   AF-A0AAD2PX96-F1
#
_cell.length_a   1.000
_cell.length_b   1.000
_cell.length_c   1.000
_cell.angle_alpha   90.00
_cell.angle_beta   90.00
_cell.angle_gamma   90.00
#
_symmetry.space_group_name_H-M   'P 1'
#
loop_
_entity.id
_entity.type
_entity.pdbx_description
1 polymer ?
#
loop_
_entity_poly.entity_id
_entity_poly.type
_entity_poly.pdbx_seq_one_letter_code
_entity_poly.pdbx_strand_id
1 'polypeptide(L)'
;MRQRSFSLRAVDTAVSTNIPVLNPLRSAPFEAEVLSNDPLIYKIPNLLSPRECQTLLSQVKVLGDEQREEGIIDGEDERILKRSNPPQVSLEISKLWPLPFLSILAGIPPLIHYYYEQNASQATPAASFLDILSQLPPSDVLSLILPPIGAALGLSLLLAFGVILPLVQQLSNQSSRTSLAVALNQERDFYLVQDLVQRVSKATQHDWSRYEAPVLTYYPPGALFAKHADASPTKGSEWKDEGGQRVVTCICYLNTMEPPVISPGGTGGGGGETSFDQLGIDVAPEQGSALVFFPTVPGDSLEADPLLTHESLPSESSEKYIIQMFGRVGRVPPPLGLPDSFGALVSSSDN
;
A
#
# COMPACT_ATOMS: atom_id res chain seq x y z
N MET A 1 -8.65 -57.43 27.90
CA MET A 1 -8.21 -56.71 26.69
C MET A 1 -9.43 -56.31 25.87
N ARG A 2 -9.89 -55.06 25.98
CA ARG A 2 -10.91 -54.45 25.10
C ARG A 2 -10.23 -53.25 24.44
N GLN A 3 -9.93 -53.36 23.14
CA GLN A 3 -9.42 -52.25 22.34
C GLN A 3 -10.54 -51.23 22.16
N ARG A 4 -10.30 -49.99 22.58
CA ARG A 4 -11.14 -48.83 22.26
C ARG A 4 -10.63 -48.26 20.94
N SER A 5 -11.44 -48.33 19.88
CA SER A 5 -11.20 -47.61 18.63
C SER A 5 -11.55 -46.14 18.82
N PHE A 6 -10.55 -45.26 18.78
CA PHE A 6 -10.76 -43.82 18.64
C PHE A 6 -11.01 -43.51 17.16
N SER A 7 -12.22 -43.04 16.85
CA SER A 7 -12.55 -42.46 15.55
C SER A 7 -12.23 -40.96 15.60
N LEU A 8 -11.10 -40.54 15.05
CA LEU A 8 -10.81 -39.14 14.76
C LEU A 8 -11.74 -38.69 13.62
N ARG A 9 -12.79 -37.93 13.95
CA ARG A 9 -13.49 -37.12 12.94
C ARG A 9 -12.57 -35.94 12.61
N ALA A 10 -11.98 -35.96 11.43
CA ALA A 10 -11.45 -34.76 10.80
C ALA A 10 -12.63 -33.78 10.64
N VAL A 11 -12.54 -32.65 11.34
CA VAL A 11 -13.42 -31.51 11.10
C VAL A 11 -12.76 -30.75 9.95
N ASP A 12 -13.18 -31.06 8.72
CA ASP A 12 -12.88 -30.23 7.56
C ASP A 12 -13.64 -28.91 7.70
N THR A 13 -13.03 -27.92 8.36
CA THR A 13 -13.44 -26.52 8.25
C THR A 13 -12.93 -25.96 6.93
N ALA A 14 -13.61 -26.30 5.84
CA ALA A 14 -13.58 -25.47 4.65
C ALA A 14 -14.29 -24.15 4.99
N VAL A 15 -13.53 -23.11 5.27
CA VAL A 15 -14.04 -21.73 5.37
C VAL A 15 -14.47 -21.34 3.95
N SER A 16 -15.78 -21.46 3.68
CA SER A 16 -16.39 -20.95 2.47
C SER A 16 -16.27 -19.42 2.49
N THR A 17 -15.38 -18.88 1.68
CA THR A 17 -15.18 -17.45 1.43
C THR A 17 -16.25 -16.92 0.47
N ASN A 18 -17.53 -17.20 0.73
CA ASN A 18 -18.59 -16.49 0.03
C ASN A 18 -18.59 -15.06 0.57
N ILE A 19 -17.83 -14.15 -0.06
CA ILE A 19 -18.03 -12.71 0.07
C ILE A 19 -19.18 -12.39 -0.88
N PRO A 20 -20.43 -12.23 -0.41
CA PRO A 20 -21.49 -11.84 -1.31
C PRO A 20 -21.18 -10.43 -1.82
N VAL A 21 -21.16 -10.25 -3.14
CA VAL A 21 -21.22 -8.93 -3.78
C VAL A 21 -22.63 -8.38 -3.54
N LEU A 22 -22.93 -8.02 -2.30
CA LEU A 22 -24.12 -7.25 -1.96
C LEU A 22 -23.83 -5.83 -2.40
N ASN A 23 -24.62 -5.33 -3.35
CA ASN A 23 -24.68 -3.90 -3.64
C ASN A 23 -25.13 -3.20 -2.33
N PRO A 24 -24.22 -2.55 -1.57
CA PRO A 24 -24.48 -2.12 -0.18
C PRO A 24 -25.61 -1.08 -0.12
N LEU A 25 -25.93 -0.46 -1.26
CA LEU A 25 -26.85 0.65 -1.42
C LEU A 25 -28.33 0.25 -1.43
N ARG A 26 -28.68 -1.05 -1.56
CA ARG A 26 -30.09 -1.48 -1.61
C ARG A 26 -30.77 -1.58 -0.23
N SER A 27 -30.01 -1.46 0.87
CA SER A 27 -30.55 -1.58 2.24
C SER A 27 -29.91 -0.65 3.26
N ALA A 28 -29.01 0.25 2.86
CA ALA A 28 -28.35 1.18 3.78
C ALA A 28 -29.27 2.38 4.11
N PRO A 29 -29.30 2.86 5.37
CA PRO A 29 -30.10 4.02 5.78
C PRO A 29 -29.50 5.37 5.36
N PHE A 30 -28.46 5.35 4.53
CA PHE A 30 -27.68 6.52 4.16
C PHE A 30 -27.99 6.87 2.71
N GLU A 31 -28.25 8.16 2.44
CA GLU A 31 -28.19 8.66 1.08
C GLU A 31 -26.72 8.58 0.61
N ALA A 32 -26.49 7.96 -0.55
CA ALA A 32 -25.16 7.82 -1.12
C ALA A 32 -25.18 8.26 -2.57
N GLU A 33 -24.16 9.03 -2.96
CA GLU A 33 -23.89 9.44 -4.32
C GLU A 33 -22.93 8.44 -4.95
N VAL A 34 -23.39 7.70 -5.97
CA VAL A 34 -22.54 6.76 -6.70
C VAL A 34 -21.69 7.52 -7.71
N LEU A 35 -20.37 7.48 -7.52
CA LEU A 35 -19.40 8.13 -8.40
C LEU A 35 -18.95 7.20 -9.54
N SER A 36 -18.91 5.88 -9.27
CA SER A 36 -18.64 4.84 -10.26
C SER A 36 -19.38 3.56 -9.88
N ASN A 37 -19.88 2.83 -10.89
CA ASN A 37 -20.52 1.53 -10.68
C ASN A 37 -19.56 0.35 -10.87
N ASP A 38 -18.48 0.55 -11.64
CA ASP A 38 -17.50 -0.50 -11.97
C ASP A 38 -16.11 0.14 -12.19
N PRO A 39 -15.21 0.07 -11.21
CA PRO A 39 -15.41 -0.46 -9.85
C PRO A 39 -16.35 0.45 -9.03
N LEU A 40 -16.98 -0.11 -7.99
CA LEU A 40 -17.93 0.63 -7.15
C LEU A 40 -17.21 1.68 -6.28
N ILE A 41 -17.55 2.94 -6.49
CA ILE A 41 -17.10 4.09 -5.68
C ILE A 41 -18.34 4.92 -5.33
N TYR A 42 -18.51 5.24 -4.06
CA TYR A 42 -19.60 6.10 -3.62
C TYR A 42 -19.21 7.05 -2.50
N LYS A 43 -19.90 8.18 -2.44
CA LYS A 43 -19.77 9.20 -1.40
C LYS A 43 -21.02 9.19 -0.53
N ILE A 44 -20.82 9.22 0.79
CA ILE A 44 -21.88 9.34 1.78
C ILE A 44 -21.78 10.74 2.40
N PRO A 45 -22.67 11.69 2.04
CA PRO A 45 -22.71 12.99 2.70
C PRO A 45 -23.11 12.86 4.17
N ASN A 46 -22.56 13.73 5.02
CA ASN A 46 -22.93 13.85 6.44
C ASN A 46 -22.83 12.54 7.26
N LEU A 47 -21.87 11.66 6.93
CA LEU A 47 -21.59 10.48 7.75
C LEU A 47 -21.10 10.87 9.16
N LEU A 48 -20.34 11.97 9.26
CA LEU A 48 -19.99 12.62 10.51
C LEU A 48 -20.71 13.96 10.60
N SER A 49 -21.21 14.29 11.78
CA SER A 49 -21.71 15.62 12.08
C SER A 49 -20.56 16.63 12.21
N PRO A 50 -20.81 17.94 11.99
CA PRO A 50 -19.80 18.97 12.21
C PRO A 50 -19.19 18.96 13.61
N ARG A 51 -19.97 18.55 14.63
CA ARG A 51 -19.50 18.42 16.01
C ARG A 51 -18.49 17.29 16.15
N GLU A 52 -18.76 16.12 15.56
CA GLU A 52 -17.83 14.98 15.58
C GLU A 52 -16.54 15.32 14.83
N CYS A 53 -16.64 15.99 13.67
CA CYS A 53 -15.46 16.49 12.96
C CYS A 53 -14.63 17.42 13.85
N GLN A 54 -15.26 18.38 14.54
CA GLN A 54 -14.56 19.29 15.45
C GLN A 54 -13.90 18.55 16.62
N THR A 55 -14.56 17.54 17.19
CA THR A 55 -13.98 16.71 18.26
C THR A 55 -12.74 15.98 17.77
N LEU A 56 -12.80 15.32 16.60
CA LEU A 56 -11.65 14.65 16.01
C LEU A 56 -10.51 15.63 15.67
N LEU A 57 -10.83 16.79 15.10
CA LEU A 57 -9.84 17.84 14.81
C LEU A 57 -9.15 18.35 16.09
N SER A 58 -9.90 18.53 17.18
CA SER A 58 -9.33 18.98 18.45
C SER A 58 -8.32 17.97 19.02
N GLN A 59 -8.55 16.66 18.81
CA GLN A 59 -7.61 15.63 19.21
C GLN A 59 -6.31 15.71 18.41
N VAL A 60 -6.36 15.92 17.08
CA VAL A 60 -5.14 16.12 16.27
C VAL A 60 -4.34 17.31 16.75
N LYS A 61 -5.02 18.42 17.07
CA LYS A 61 -4.35 19.66 17.49
C LYS A 61 -3.69 19.50 18.85
N VAL A 62 -4.37 18.90 19.82
CA VAL A 62 -3.79 18.58 21.13
C VAL A 62 -2.56 17.70 20.98
N LEU A 63 -2.67 16.61 20.19
CA LEU A 63 -1.54 15.72 19.94
C LEU A 63 -0.38 16.42 19.19
N GLY A 64 -0.69 17.35 18.28
CA GLY A 64 0.31 18.11 17.54
C GLY A 64 0.97 19.24 18.35
N ASP A 65 0.26 19.85 19.30
CA ASP A 65 0.77 20.92 20.16
C ASP A 65 1.60 20.34 21.33
N GLU A 66 1.17 19.21 21.93
CA GLU A 66 1.97 18.45 22.92
C GLU A 66 3.35 18.08 22.34
N GLN A 67 3.42 17.72 21.05
CA GLN A 67 4.68 17.46 20.34
C GLN A 67 5.59 18.69 20.17
N ARG A 68 5.01 19.90 20.04
CA ARG A 68 5.78 21.14 19.84
C ARG A 68 6.41 21.63 21.14
N GLU A 69 5.78 21.36 22.28
CA GLU A 69 6.28 21.77 23.60
C GLU A 69 7.35 20.84 24.18
N GLU A 70 7.27 19.53 23.94
CA GLU A 70 8.17 18.56 24.58
C GLU A 70 9.47 18.26 23.79
N GLY A 71 9.61 18.78 22.57
CA GLY A 71 10.68 18.36 21.67
C GLY A 71 10.47 16.92 21.20
N ILE A 72 11.15 16.49 20.13
CA ILE A 72 11.02 15.13 19.61
C ILE A 72 11.65 14.17 20.64
N ILE A 73 10.84 13.65 21.55
CA ILE A 73 11.23 12.58 22.48
C ILE A 73 11.04 11.27 21.71
N ASP A 74 12.15 10.56 21.45
CA ASP A 74 12.16 9.14 21.05
C ASP A 74 11.70 8.28 22.25
N GLY A 75 10.46 8.47 22.67
CA GLY A 75 9.81 7.75 23.76
C GLY A 75 8.75 6.79 23.23
N GLU A 76 8.53 5.68 23.94
CA GLU A 76 7.57 4.62 23.61
C GLU A 76 6.08 5.05 23.67
N ASP A 77 5.78 6.35 23.74
CA ASP A 77 4.40 6.82 23.77
C ASP A 77 3.81 6.80 22.35
N GLU A 78 2.89 5.85 22.12
CA GLU A 78 2.30 5.56 20.80
C GLU A 78 1.45 6.71 20.23
N ARG A 79 1.25 7.81 20.97
CA ARG A 79 0.44 8.97 20.56
C ARG A 79 1.18 10.03 19.74
N ILE A 80 2.35 9.70 19.21
CA ILE A 80 3.09 10.62 18.36
C ILE A 80 2.48 10.55 16.95
N LEU A 81 2.02 11.69 16.41
CA LEU A 81 1.79 11.87 14.98
C LEU A 81 3.06 11.47 14.23
N LYS A 82 3.06 10.29 13.62
CA LYS A 82 4.22 9.77 12.90
C LYS A 82 4.10 10.12 11.43
N ARG A 83 5.23 10.45 10.81
CA ARG A 83 5.29 10.48 9.34
C ARG A 83 4.92 9.10 8.86
N SER A 84 3.89 9.03 8.04
CA SER A 84 3.40 7.75 7.58
C SER A 84 4.43 7.08 6.68
N ASN A 85 4.68 5.79 6.90
CA ASN A 85 5.72 5.07 6.17
C ASN A 85 5.43 5.06 4.66
N PRO A 86 6.46 5.27 3.82
CA PRO A 86 6.36 5.08 2.37
C PRO A 86 6.12 3.59 2.05
N PRO A 87 5.48 3.27 0.90
CA PRO A 87 5.28 1.89 0.48
C PRO A 87 6.64 1.18 0.35
N GLN A 88 6.70 -0.08 0.80
CA GLN A 88 7.91 -0.90 0.67
C GLN A 88 8.21 -1.10 -0.82
N VAL A 89 9.38 -0.64 -1.26
CA VAL A 89 9.82 -0.85 -2.65
C VAL A 89 10.69 -2.08 -2.72
N SER A 90 10.26 -3.08 -3.50
CA SER A 90 11.05 -4.26 -3.82
C SER A 90 11.45 -4.24 -5.30
N LEU A 91 12.64 -4.75 -5.62
CA LEU A 91 13.05 -4.98 -7.00
C LEU A 91 12.28 -6.19 -7.57
N GLU A 92 11.52 -5.96 -8.64
CA GLU A 92 11.03 -7.06 -9.48
C GLU A 92 12.18 -7.63 -10.30
N ILE A 93 12.64 -8.82 -9.91
CA ILE A 93 13.77 -9.51 -10.55
C ILE A 93 13.49 -9.78 -12.05
N SER A 94 12.22 -9.94 -12.44
CA SER A 94 11.80 -10.09 -13.84
C SER A 94 12.16 -8.89 -14.72
N LYS A 95 12.16 -7.68 -14.16
CA LYS A 95 12.54 -6.44 -14.87
C LYS A 95 14.05 -6.27 -15.05
N LEU A 96 14.86 -7.09 -14.37
CA LEU A 96 16.31 -7.13 -14.58
C LEU A 96 16.69 -7.92 -15.84
N TRP A 97 15.72 -8.53 -16.54
CA TRP A 97 15.94 -9.10 -17.86
C TRP A 97 16.30 -8.01 -18.90
N PRO A 98 17.31 -8.19 -19.76
CA PRO A 98 18.16 -9.37 -19.96
C PRO A 98 19.56 -9.26 -19.30
N LEU A 99 19.75 -8.43 -18.29
CA LEU A 99 21.08 -8.11 -17.74
C LEU A 99 21.92 -9.34 -17.38
N PRO A 100 21.41 -10.39 -16.71
CA PRO A 100 22.18 -11.60 -16.44
C PRO A 100 22.71 -12.31 -17.69
N PHE A 101 22.00 -12.21 -18.82
CA PHE A 101 22.41 -12.80 -20.10
C PHE A 101 23.47 -11.95 -20.79
N LEU A 102 23.37 -10.63 -20.69
CA LEU A 102 24.38 -9.72 -21.24
C LEU A 102 25.72 -9.87 -20.50
N SER A 103 25.70 -10.16 -19.19
CA SER A 103 26.93 -10.42 -18.42
C SER A 103 27.71 -11.65 -18.92
N ILE A 104 27.04 -12.63 -19.54
CA ILE A 104 27.70 -13.83 -20.11
C ILE A 104 28.59 -13.44 -21.30
N LEU A 105 28.19 -12.42 -22.07
CA LEU A 105 28.94 -11.97 -23.24
C LEU A 105 30.29 -11.31 -22.87
N ALA A 106 30.48 -10.93 -21.60
CA ALA A 106 31.73 -10.34 -21.11
C ALA A 106 32.95 -11.26 -21.26
N GLY A 107 32.76 -12.58 -21.34
CA GLY A 107 33.84 -13.54 -21.56
C GLY A 107 34.28 -13.69 -23.02
N ILE A 108 33.52 -13.16 -23.98
CA ILE A 108 33.81 -13.32 -25.41
C ILE A 108 35.09 -12.56 -25.84
N PRO A 109 35.29 -11.28 -25.46
CA PRO A 109 36.47 -10.53 -25.93
C PRO A 109 37.82 -11.13 -25.50
N PRO A 110 38.04 -11.54 -24.24
CA PRO A 110 39.30 -12.17 -23.83
C PRO A 110 39.56 -13.50 -24.55
N LEU A 111 38.51 -14.28 -24.81
CA LEU A 111 38.61 -15.53 -25.55
C LEU A 111 39.05 -15.29 -27.01
N ILE A 112 38.42 -14.33 -27.68
CA ILE A 112 38.78 -13.94 -29.05
C ILE A 112 40.23 -13.44 -29.09
N HIS A 113 40.62 -12.59 -28.14
CA HIS A 113 41.98 -12.06 -28.08
C HIS A 113 43.03 -13.17 -27.92
N TYR A 114 42.81 -14.10 -27.00
CA TYR A 114 43.72 -15.22 -26.74
C TYR A 114 43.87 -16.13 -27.97
N TYR A 115 42.76 -16.40 -28.66
CA TYR A 115 42.76 -17.19 -29.89
C TYR A 115 43.64 -16.57 -30.99
N TYR A 116 43.51 -15.27 -31.22
CA TYR A 116 44.31 -14.59 -32.24
C TYR A 116 45.79 -14.45 -31.86
N GLU A 117 46.12 -14.33 -30.56
CA GLU A 117 47.52 -14.36 -30.11
C GLU A 117 48.19 -15.71 -30.37
N GLN A 118 47.51 -16.82 -30.07
CA GLN A 118 48.03 -18.16 -30.35
C GLN A 118 48.21 -18.43 -31.85
N ASN A 119 47.35 -17.85 -32.69
CA ASN A 119 47.35 -18.08 -34.14
C ASN A 119 48.00 -16.94 -34.95
N ALA A 120 48.63 -15.95 -34.30
CA ALA A 120 49.18 -14.75 -34.95
C ALA A 120 50.22 -15.02 -36.06
N SER A 121 50.83 -16.21 -36.05
CA SER A 121 51.83 -16.63 -37.05
C SER A 121 51.22 -17.33 -38.28
N GLN A 122 49.92 -17.62 -38.25
CA GLN A 122 49.18 -18.29 -39.33
C GLN A 122 48.18 -17.30 -39.95
N ALA A 123 48.15 -17.21 -41.28
CA ALA A 123 47.13 -16.41 -41.98
C ALA A 123 45.77 -17.11 -41.90
N THR A 124 45.10 -17.03 -40.75
CA THR A 124 43.79 -17.66 -40.52
C THR A 124 42.65 -16.73 -40.94
N PRO A 125 41.63 -17.24 -41.68
CA PRO A 125 40.40 -16.47 -41.94
C PRO A 125 39.63 -16.23 -40.64
N ALA A 126 38.65 -15.31 -40.68
CA ALA A 126 37.78 -15.02 -39.54
C ALA A 126 37.08 -16.31 -39.05
N ALA A 127 37.50 -16.81 -37.89
CA ALA A 127 36.94 -18.00 -37.26
C ALA A 127 35.59 -17.65 -36.61
N SER A 128 34.62 -18.55 -36.69
CA SER A 128 33.38 -18.40 -35.93
C SER A 128 33.62 -18.64 -34.44
N PHE A 129 32.74 -18.15 -33.57
CA PHE A 129 32.88 -18.36 -32.12
C PHE A 129 32.89 -19.86 -31.74
N LEU A 130 32.13 -20.69 -32.45
CA LEU A 130 32.13 -22.14 -32.25
C LEU A 130 33.46 -22.78 -32.64
N ASP A 131 34.11 -22.27 -33.69
CA ASP A 131 35.43 -22.73 -34.10
C ASP A 131 36.47 -22.41 -33.03
N ILE A 132 36.43 -21.19 -32.47
CA ILE A 132 37.31 -20.75 -31.38
C ILE A 132 37.16 -21.66 -30.15
N LEU A 133 35.92 -21.97 -29.75
CA LEU A 133 35.66 -22.86 -28.62
C LEU A 133 36.15 -24.29 -28.83
N SER A 134 36.07 -24.79 -30.08
CA SER A 134 36.48 -26.16 -30.41
C SER A 134 38.00 -26.35 -30.50
N GLN A 135 38.74 -25.27 -30.78
CA GLN A 135 40.19 -25.28 -31.00
C GLN A 135 41.00 -25.02 -29.73
N LEU A 136 40.38 -24.47 -28.68
CA LEU A 136 41.03 -24.19 -27.41
C LEU A 136 40.78 -25.30 -26.38
N PRO A 137 41.75 -25.62 -25.52
CA PRO A 137 41.53 -26.58 -24.45
C PRO A 137 40.50 -26.04 -23.43
N PRO A 138 39.61 -26.89 -22.88
CA PRO A 138 38.52 -26.43 -22.00
C PRO A 138 38.99 -25.65 -20.76
N SER A 139 40.18 -25.95 -20.23
CA SER A 139 40.77 -25.23 -19.09
C SER A 139 41.04 -23.77 -19.38
N ASP A 140 41.49 -23.46 -20.60
CA ASP A 140 41.88 -22.12 -21.01
C ASP A 140 40.61 -21.31 -21.31
N VAL A 141 39.63 -21.95 -21.97
CA VAL A 141 38.30 -21.38 -22.17
C VAL A 141 37.66 -20.98 -20.84
N LEU A 142 37.64 -21.88 -19.85
CA LEU A 142 37.04 -21.60 -18.54
C LEU A 142 37.79 -20.50 -17.77
N SER A 143 39.13 -20.53 -17.75
CA SER A 143 39.93 -19.55 -17.02
C SER A 143 39.90 -18.16 -17.63
N LEU A 144 39.67 -18.03 -18.95
CA LEU A 144 39.54 -16.74 -19.64
C LEU A 144 38.12 -16.16 -19.55
N ILE A 145 37.09 -17.01 -19.55
CA ILE A 145 35.69 -16.58 -19.60
C ILE A 145 35.12 -16.32 -18.19
N LEU A 146 35.46 -17.16 -17.19
CA LEU A 146 34.85 -17.06 -15.86
C LEU A 146 35.15 -15.74 -15.14
N PRO A 147 36.40 -15.21 -15.10
CA PRO A 147 36.68 -13.96 -14.41
C PRO A 147 35.88 -12.74 -14.91
N PRO A 148 35.83 -12.43 -16.23
CA PRO A 148 35.06 -11.28 -16.71
C PRO A 148 33.54 -11.48 -16.56
N ILE A 149 33.02 -12.70 -16.71
CA ILE A 149 31.60 -12.99 -16.42
C ILE A 149 31.32 -12.75 -14.94
N GLY A 150 32.16 -13.27 -14.04
CA GLY A 150 32.00 -13.08 -12.60
C GLY A 150 32.06 -11.61 -12.20
N ALA A 151 32.99 -10.84 -12.78
CA ALA A 151 33.08 -9.40 -12.57
C ALA A 151 31.84 -8.65 -13.09
N ALA A 152 31.35 -9.00 -14.28
CA ALA A 152 30.16 -8.39 -14.87
C ALA A 152 28.90 -8.69 -14.04
N LEU A 153 28.70 -9.94 -13.60
CA LEU A 153 27.61 -10.33 -12.73
C LEU A 153 27.69 -9.62 -11.36
N GLY A 154 28.89 -9.58 -10.77
CA GLY A 154 29.13 -8.88 -9.51
C GLY A 154 28.82 -7.39 -9.60
N LEU A 155 29.26 -6.73 -10.68
CA LEU A 155 28.98 -5.30 -10.92
C LEU A 155 27.48 -5.05 -11.17
N SER A 156 26.80 -5.93 -11.92
CA SER A 156 25.35 -5.82 -12.13
C SER A 156 24.56 -5.99 -10.83
N LEU A 157 24.94 -6.95 -9.98
CA LEU A 157 24.33 -7.14 -8.66
C LEU A 157 24.61 -5.94 -7.75
N LEU A 158 25.85 -5.42 -7.74
CA LEU A 158 26.20 -4.24 -6.96
C LEU A 158 25.45 -2.99 -7.43
N LEU A 159 25.28 -2.80 -8.74
CA LEU A 159 24.47 -1.71 -9.27
C LEU A 159 23.00 -1.88 -8.88
N ALA A 160 22.43 -3.08 -9.05
CA ALA A 160 21.02 -3.33 -8.73
C ALA A 160 20.72 -3.17 -7.23
N PHE A 161 21.46 -3.86 -6.37
CA PHE A 161 21.18 -3.93 -4.94
C PHE A 161 21.92 -2.88 -4.11
N GLY A 162 23.09 -2.42 -4.55
CA GLY A 162 23.90 -1.45 -3.82
C GLY A 162 23.66 0.01 -4.23
N VAL A 163 23.11 0.26 -5.42
CA VAL A 163 22.85 1.63 -5.92
C VAL A 163 21.38 1.85 -6.25
N ILE A 164 20.81 1.06 -7.17
CA ILE A 164 19.44 1.27 -7.67
C ILE A 164 18.42 1.09 -6.55
N LEU A 165 18.44 -0.05 -5.84
CA LEU A 165 17.48 -0.30 -4.77
C LEU A 165 17.55 0.75 -3.65
N PRO A 166 18.73 1.10 -3.08
CA PRO A 166 18.83 2.17 -2.10
C PRO A 166 18.38 3.53 -2.63
N LEU A 167 18.71 3.89 -3.87
CA LEU A 167 18.30 5.16 -4.48
C LEU A 167 16.78 5.22 -4.67
N VAL A 168 16.18 4.15 -5.19
CA VAL A 168 14.72 4.05 -5.35
C VAL A 168 14.02 4.09 -3.99
N GLN A 169 14.60 3.44 -2.97
CA GLN A 169 14.09 3.51 -1.60
C GLN A 169 14.19 4.93 -1.03
N GLN A 170 15.32 5.63 -1.25
CA GLN A 170 15.49 7.04 -0.85
C GLN A 170 14.49 7.96 -1.55
N LEU A 171 14.28 7.79 -2.86
CA LEU A 171 13.30 8.57 -3.63
C LEU A 171 11.86 8.29 -3.18
N SER A 172 11.51 7.03 -2.93
CA SER A 172 10.21 6.65 -2.38
C SER A 172 9.96 7.29 -1.01
N ASN A 173 10.98 7.29 -0.14
CA ASN A 173 10.92 7.89 1.19
C ASN A 173 10.78 9.42 1.17
N GLN A 174 11.30 10.08 0.13
CA GLN A 174 11.19 11.53 -0.02
C GLN A 174 9.87 11.98 -0.68
N SER A 175 9.27 11.15 -1.54
CA SER A 175 8.23 11.61 -2.47
C SER A 175 6.83 11.01 -2.29
N SER A 176 6.66 9.89 -1.57
CA SER A 176 5.37 9.19 -1.61
C SER A 176 4.36 9.62 -0.55
N ARG A 177 4.79 10.00 0.67
CA ARG A 177 3.86 10.43 1.74
C ARG A 177 4.51 11.45 2.67
N THR A 178 3.90 12.62 2.78
CA THR A 178 4.36 13.73 3.65
C THR A 178 3.35 14.10 4.74
N SER A 179 2.33 13.26 4.93
CA SER A 179 1.33 13.41 5.99
C SER A 179 1.74 12.83 7.34
N LEU A 180 1.11 13.34 8.39
CA LEU A 180 1.22 12.89 9.77
C LEU A 180 0.00 12.07 10.15
N ALA A 181 0.18 10.94 10.83
CA ALA A 181 -0.94 10.07 11.20
C ALA A 181 -0.81 9.47 12.60
N VAL A 182 -1.97 9.18 13.22
CA VAL A 182 -2.10 8.45 14.48
C VAL A 182 -3.24 7.44 14.39
N ALA A 183 -3.03 6.22 14.88
CA ALA A 183 -4.06 5.20 14.98
C ALA A 183 -4.83 5.35 16.30
N LEU A 184 -6.16 5.23 16.25
CA LEU A 184 -7.06 5.30 17.41
C LEU A 184 -7.42 3.87 17.85
N ASN A 185 -6.42 3.17 18.40
CA ASN A 185 -6.46 1.73 18.68
C ASN A 185 -6.44 1.39 20.18
N GLN A 186 -6.56 2.37 21.08
CA GLN A 186 -6.54 2.17 22.53
C GLN A 186 -7.96 2.17 23.12
N GLU A 187 -8.14 1.54 24.29
CA GLU A 187 -9.48 1.45 24.94
C GLU A 187 -10.11 2.83 25.20
N ARG A 188 -9.29 3.82 25.55
CA ARG A 188 -9.74 5.20 25.79
C ARG A 188 -10.26 5.90 24.53
N ASP A 189 -9.89 5.42 23.34
CA ASP A 189 -10.34 6.00 22.06
C ASP A 189 -11.76 5.53 21.70
N PHE A 190 -12.30 4.55 22.43
CA PHE A 190 -13.61 3.94 22.17
C PHE A 190 -14.72 4.97 21.90
N TYR A 191 -14.94 5.91 22.82
CA TYR A 191 -16.01 6.91 22.71
C TYR A 191 -15.79 7.89 21.55
N LEU A 192 -14.56 8.04 21.08
CA LEU A 192 -14.22 8.92 19.95
C LEU A 192 -14.58 8.28 18.61
N VAL A 193 -14.46 6.95 18.50
CA VAL A 193 -14.56 6.24 17.22
C VAL A 193 -15.75 5.29 17.11
N GLN A 194 -16.44 4.97 18.21
CA GLN A 194 -17.51 3.95 18.22
C GLN A 194 -18.58 4.20 17.16
N ASP A 195 -19.11 5.42 17.09
CA ASP A 195 -20.23 5.74 16.23
C ASP A 195 -19.78 5.79 14.76
N LEU A 196 -18.56 6.26 14.50
CA LEU A 196 -17.93 6.20 13.19
C LEU A 196 -17.82 4.74 12.72
N VAL A 197 -17.24 3.86 13.54
CA VAL A 197 -17.02 2.45 13.21
C VAL A 197 -18.35 1.75 12.94
N GLN A 198 -19.36 1.97 13.77
CA GLN A 198 -20.70 1.40 13.57
C GLN A 198 -21.36 1.90 12.28
N ARG A 199 -21.31 3.21 12.01
CA ARG A 199 -21.90 3.79 10.79
C ARG A 199 -21.18 3.30 9.53
N VAL A 200 -19.86 3.24 9.54
CA VAL A 200 -19.05 2.69 8.44
C VAL A 200 -19.38 1.21 8.23
N SER A 201 -19.35 0.39 9.30
CA SER A 201 -19.67 -1.04 9.23
C SER A 201 -21.06 -1.28 8.63
N LYS A 202 -22.05 -0.47 9.03
CA LYS A 202 -23.40 -0.52 8.47
C LYS A 202 -23.46 -0.08 7.01
N ALA A 203 -22.73 0.98 6.64
CA ALA A 203 -22.71 1.50 5.28
C ALA A 203 -22.00 0.58 4.27
N THR A 204 -21.04 -0.21 4.73
CA THR A 204 -20.24 -1.12 3.90
C THR A 204 -20.68 -2.57 4.00
N GLN A 205 -21.55 -2.88 4.96
CA GLN A 205 -21.91 -4.26 5.34
C GLN A 205 -20.69 -5.10 5.72
N HIS A 206 -19.65 -4.45 6.28
CA HIS A 206 -18.42 -5.08 6.73
C HIS A 206 -18.36 -5.08 8.25
N ASP A 207 -18.03 -6.23 8.85
CA ASP A 207 -18.04 -6.38 10.31
C ASP A 207 -16.96 -5.52 10.98
N TRP A 208 -17.30 -4.88 12.09
CA TRP A 208 -16.39 -3.97 12.82
C TRP A 208 -15.09 -4.67 13.23
N SER A 209 -15.12 -5.97 13.57
CA SER A 209 -13.93 -6.72 14.01
C SER A 209 -12.95 -7.03 12.88
N ARG A 210 -13.35 -6.72 11.64
CA ARG A 210 -12.55 -6.85 10.43
C ARG A 210 -12.00 -5.51 9.95
N TYR A 211 -12.17 -4.44 10.71
CA TYR A 211 -11.53 -3.17 10.43
C TYR A 211 -10.22 -3.03 11.20
N GLU A 212 -9.22 -2.46 10.53
CA GLU A 212 -8.12 -1.79 11.22
C GLU A 212 -8.68 -0.64 12.08
N ALA A 213 -7.95 -0.27 13.13
CA ALA A 213 -8.29 0.88 13.93
C ALA A 213 -8.33 2.15 13.07
N PRO A 214 -9.28 3.08 13.30
CA PRO A 214 -9.35 4.32 12.55
C PRO A 214 -8.05 5.12 12.64
N VAL A 215 -7.57 5.59 11.49
CA VAL A 215 -6.33 6.36 11.41
C VAL A 215 -6.66 7.81 11.09
N LEU A 216 -6.28 8.70 11.99
CA LEU A 216 -6.46 10.13 11.87
C LEU A 216 -5.21 10.72 11.20
N THR A 217 -5.38 11.36 10.06
CA THR A 217 -4.27 11.85 9.22
C THR A 217 -4.41 13.35 8.94
N TYR A 218 -3.29 14.07 9.10
CA TYR A 218 -3.13 15.49 8.80
C TYR A 218 -2.16 15.69 7.62
N TYR A 219 -2.59 16.51 6.68
CA TYR A 219 -1.85 16.97 5.52
C TYR A 219 -1.58 18.47 5.67
N PRO A 220 -0.35 18.90 5.98
CA PRO A 220 0.01 20.31 5.93
C PRO A 220 -0.02 20.84 4.49
N PRO A 221 0.02 22.18 4.29
CA PRO A 221 0.08 22.74 2.94
C PRO A 221 1.27 22.17 2.15
N GLY A 222 1.03 21.83 0.89
CA GLY A 222 1.95 21.15 -0.02
C GLY A 222 2.13 19.66 0.23
N ALA A 223 1.54 19.09 1.30
CA ALA A 223 1.62 17.66 1.54
C ALA A 223 0.78 16.87 0.55
N LEU A 224 1.29 15.70 0.18
CA LEU A 224 0.62 14.78 -0.74
C LEU A 224 0.73 13.34 -0.23
N PHE A 225 -0.12 12.50 -0.79
CA PHE A 225 0.06 11.06 -0.74
C PHE A 225 0.02 10.57 -2.18
N ALA A 226 1.18 10.22 -2.72
CA ALA A 226 1.36 9.81 -4.08
C ALA A 226 0.52 8.59 -4.43
N LYS A 227 0.29 8.41 -5.73
CA LYS A 227 -0.46 7.30 -6.29
C LYS A 227 -0.05 5.95 -5.71
N HIS A 228 -1.02 5.26 -5.13
CA HIS A 228 -0.84 3.95 -4.50
C HIS A 228 -2.11 3.09 -4.63
N ALA A 229 -1.98 1.80 -4.29
CA ALA A 229 -3.09 0.88 -4.10
C ALA A 229 -3.18 0.49 -2.63
N ASP A 230 -4.40 0.43 -2.08
CA ASP A 230 -4.62 -0.04 -0.71
C ASP A 230 -4.57 -1.56 -0.60
N ALA A 231 -4.96 -2.26 -1.66
CA ALA A 231 -4.84 -3.71 -1.74
C ALA A 231 -3.39 -4.10 -2.01
N SER A 232 -2.93 -5.11 -1.27
CA SER A 232 -1.60 -5.68 -1.42
C SER A 232 -1.44 -6.44 -2.75
N PRO A 233 -0.27 -6.35 -3.42
CA PRO A 233 0.03 -7.15 -4.59
C PRO A 233 0.16 -8.65 -4.28
N THR A 234 0.43 -9.03 -3.03
CA THR A 234 0.57 -10.43 -2.57
C THR A 234 -0.72 -10.99 -1.98
N LYS A 235 -1.87 -10.38 -2.32
CA LYS A 235 -3.22 -10.82 -1.93
C LYS A 235 -3.40 -10.93 -0.42
N GLY A 236 -2.65 -10.13 0.34
CA GLY A 236 -2.67 -10.11 1.81
C GLY A 236 -2.04 -11.32 2.49
N SER A 237 -1.30 -12.17 1.77
CA SER A 237 -0.61 -13.33 2.35
C SER A 237 0.45 -12.95 3.39
N GLU A 238 1.06 -11.77 3.23
CA GLU A 238 2.00 -11.18 4.17
C GLU A 238 1.32 -10.65 5.44
N TRP A 239 0.00 -10.46 5.40
CA TRP A 239 -0.83 -9.99 6.52
C TRP A 239 -1.84 -11.03 7.00
N LYS A 240 -1.60 -12.32 6.73
CA LYS A 240 -2.55 -13.40 7.05
C LYS A 240 -2.98 -13.42 8.53
N ASP A 241 -2.06 -13.10 9.43
CA ASP A 241 -2.28 -13.10 10.88
C ASP A 241 -2.89 -11.77 11.36
N GLU A 242 -2.99 -10.79 10.46
CA GLU A 242 -3.52 -9.44 10.67
C GLU A 242 -4.82 -9.21 9.86
N GLY A 243 -5.54 -10.30 9.54
CA GLY A 243 -6.83 -10.24 8.85
C GLY A 243 -6.74 -10.32 7.32
N GLY A 244 -5.55 -10.46 6.74
CA GLY A 244 -5.36 -10.67 5.30
C GLY A 244 -5.54 -9.41 4.45
N GLN A 245 -6.03 -9.55 3.22
CA GLN A 245 -6.15 -8.46 2.25
C GLN A 245 -7.13 -7.35 2.69
N ARG A 246 -6.80 -6.09 2.37
CA ARG A 246 -7.75 -4.97 2.47
C ARG A 246 -8.75 -5.03 1.32
N VAL A 247 -10.03 -5.00 1.66
CA VAL A 247 -11.17 -5.14 0.72
C VAL A 247 -12.16 -3.98 0.80
N VAL A 248 -12.03 -3.11 1.81
CA VAL A 248 -12.83 -1.88 1.94
C VAL A 248 -11.91 -0.74 2.34
N THR A 249 -12.02 0.39 1.66
CA THR A 249 -11.45 1.66 2.11
C THR A 249 -12.57 2.66 2.34
N CYS A 250 -12.56 3.30 3.51
CA CYS A 250 -13.46 4.40 3.85
C CYS A 250 -12.64 5.61 4.32
N ILE A 251 -12.76 6.74 3.63
CA ILE A 251 -12.07 8.00 3.95
C ILE A 251 -13.12 9.03 4.34
N CYS A 252 -13.13 9.48 5.60
CA CYS A 252 -14.01 10.56 6.05
C CYS A 252 -13.23 11.87 6.10
N TYR A 253 -13.75 12.91 5.44
CA TYR A 253 -13.13 14.24 5.43
C TYR A 253 -13.58 15.04 6.65
N LEU A 254 -12.63 15.60 7.39
CA LEU A 254 -12.92 16.34 8.65
C LEU A 254 -13.05 17.85 8.43
N ASN A 255 -12.62 18.34 7.28
CA ASN A 255 -12.80 19.71 6.83
C ASN A 255 -13.12 19.78 5.34
N THR A 256 -13.81 20.84 4.93
CA THR A 256 -14.03 21.17 3.53
C THR A 256 -12.81 21.94 3.02
N MET A 257 -12.33 21.61 1.82
CA MET A 257 -11.26 22.39 1.18
C MET A 257 -11.83 23.66 0.54
N GLU A 258 -11.10 24.76 0.62
CA GLU A 258 -11.51 26.00 -0.04
C GLU A 258 -11.42 25.86 -1.56
N PRO A 259 -12.31 26.53 -2.33
CA PRO A 259 -12.21 26.55 -3.78
C PRO A 259 -10.87 27.16 -4.23
N PRO A 260 -10.34 26.75 -5.39
CA PRO A 260 -9.08 27.29 -5.90
C PRO A 260 -9.11 28.81 -6.00
N VAL A 261 -8.09 29.46 -5.45
CA VAL A 261 -7.75 30.83 -5.85
C VAL A 261 -7.20 30.74 -7.26
N ILE A 262 -8.00 31.15 -8.25
CA ILE A 262 -7.59 31.16 -9.66
C ILE A 262 -6.40 32.12 -9.83
N SER A 263 -5.19 31.57 -9.84
CA SER A 263 -4.02 32.30 -10.33
C SER A 263 -4.09 32.36 -11.87
N PRO A 264 -3.79 33.51 -12.50
CA PRO A 264 -3.78 33.60 -13.96
C PRO A 264 -2.76 32.61 -14.54
N GLY A 265 -3.24 31.56 -15.21
CA GLY A 265 -2.42 30.52 -15.84
C GLY A 265 -2.34 29.16 -15.12
N GLY A 266 -3.04 28.97 -14.00
CA GLY A 266 -3.12 27.68 -13.30
C GLY A 266 -4.31 26.82 -13.72
N THR A 267 -4.15 25.50 -13.70
CA THR A 267 -5.26 24.53 -13.80
C THR A 267 -6.03 24.56 -12.47
N GLY A 268 -7.13 25.32 -12.41
CA GLY A 268 -7.85 25.64 -11.17
C GLY A 268 -8.52 24.44 -10.49
N GLY A 269 -7.78 23.72 -9.64
CA GLY A 269 -8.28 22.83 -8.59
C GLY A 269 -7.84 23.35 -7.22
N GLY A 270 -8.71 23.28 -6.21
CA GLY A 270 -8.43 23.79 -4.85
C GLY A 270 -7.34 23.00 -4.13
N GLY A 271 -6.97 21.85 -4.70
CA GLY A 271 -5.98 20.95 -4.14
C GLY A 271 -6.60 20.11 -3.02
N GLY A 272 -5.93 19.02 -2.66
CA GLY A 272 -6.41 18.13 -1.60
C GLY A 272 -7.48 17.12 -2.04
N GLU A 273 -7.87 17.06 -3.31
CA GLU A 273 -8.79 16.06 -3.82
C GLU A 273 -8.22 14.64 -3.66
N THR A 274 -9.11 13.66 -3.49
CA THR A 274 -8.74 12.25 -3.69
C THR A 274 -8.98 11.91 -5.16
N SER A 275 -7.90 11.67 -5.90
CA SER A 275 -7.95 11.45 -7.36
C SER A 275 -7.82 9.97 -7.71
N PHE A 276 -8.73 9.49 -8.55
CA PHE A 276 -8.67 8.19 -9.24
C PHE A 276 -8.39 8.46 -10.72
N ASP A 277 -7.13 8.68 -11.06
CA ASP A 277 -6.69 9.15 -12.38
C ASP A 277 -7.13 8.22 -13.53
N GLN A 278 -7.12 6.91 -13.30
CA GLN A 278 -7.55 5.91 -14.30
C GLN A 278 -9.06 5.97 -14.61
N LEU A 279 -9.85 6.52 -13.69
CA LEU A 279 -11.29 6.70 -13.84
C LEU A 279 -11.67 8.15 -14.20
N GLY A 280 -10.73 9.09 -14.11
CA GLY A 280 -11.00 10.53 -14.29
C GLY A 280 -11.95 11.08 -13.21
N ILE A 281 -11.90 10.52 -12.00
CA ILE A 281 -12.75 10.92 -10.86
C ILE A 281 -11.89 11.63 -9.83
N ASP A 282 -12.23 12.89 -9.56
CA ASP A 282 -11.63 13.68 -8.48
C ASP A 282 -12.69 13.98 -7.42
N VAL A 283 -12.43 13.59 -6.17
CA VAL A 283 -13.35 13.77 -5.05
C VAL A 283 -12.85 14.90 -4.16
N ALA A 284 -13.55 16.03 -4.21
CA ALA A 284 -13.28 17.18 -3.35
C ALA A 284 -13.63 16.85 -1.87
N PRO A 285 -12.74 17.14 -0.90
CA PRO A 285 -13.06 16.95 0.51
C PRO A 285 -14.19 17.88 0.94
N GLU A 286 -15.23 17.28 1.50
CA GLU A 286 -16.36 17.99 2.10
C GLU A 286 -16.51 17.49 3.53
N GLN A 287 -16.48 18.42 4.49
CA GLN A 287 -16.57 18.11 5.91
C GLN A 287 -17.74 17.16 6.20
N GLY A 288 -17.44 16.09 6.92
CA GLY A 288 -18.42 15.10 7.34
C GLY A 288 -18.77 14.06 6.30
N SER A 289 -18.38 14.25 5.04
CA SER A 289 -18.61 13.27 3.98
C SER A 289 -17.60 12.13 4.05
N ALA A 290 -18.03 10.93 3.65
CA ALA A 290 -17.17 9.76 3.52
C ALA A 290 -17.10 9.30 2.06
N LEU A 291 -15.90 9.01 1.59
CA LEU A 291 -15.63 8.33 0.32
C LEU A 291 -15.37 6.85 0.59
N VAL A 292 -16.07 5.98 -0.13
CA VAL A 292 -15.95 4.52 0.03
C VAL A 292 -15.66 3.87 -1.32
N PHE A 293 -14.71 2.94 -1.32
CA PHE A 293 -14.34 2.10 -2.47
C PHE A 293 -13.76 0.75 -2.02
N PHE A 294 -13.67 -0.21 -2.94
CA PHE A 294 -13.29 -1.60 -2.66
C PHE A 294 -12.03 -1.98 -3.43
N PRO A 295 -10.82 -1.88 -2.85
CA PRO A 295 -9.55 -1.88 -3.59
C PRO A 295 -9.19 -3.21 -4.30
N THR A 296 -10.04 -4.23 -4.22
CA THR A 296 -9.87 -5.51 -4.91
C THR A 296 -10.91 -5.71 -6.00
N VAL A 297 -10.54 -6.42 -7.06
CA VAL A 297 -11.47 -6.83 -8.12
C VAL A 297 -12.66 -7.59 -7.51
N PRO A 298 -13.91 -7.33 -7.95
CA PRO A 298 -15.07 -8.05 -7.44
C PRO A 298 -14.93 -9.57 -7.56
N GLY A 299 -15.33 -10.27 -6.49
CA GLY A 299 -15.26 -11.74 -6.38
C GLY A 299 -14.18 -12.21 -5.42
N ASP A 300 -13.75 -13.47 -5.58
CA ASP A 300 -12.89 -14.16 -4.59
C ASP A 300 -11.39 -14.09 -4.92
N SER A 301 -10.97 -13.33 -5.95
CA SER A 301 -9.58 -13.32 -6.42
C SER A 301 -8.61 -12.63 -5.47
N LEU A 302 -9.10 -11.70 -4.64
CA LEU A 302 -8.35 -10.79 -3.76
C LEU A 302 -7.25 -10.00 -4.48
N GLU A 303 -7.35 -9.91 -5.81
CA GLU A 303 -6.44 -9.16 -6.66
C GLU A 303 -6.71 -7.68 -6.52
N ALA A 304 -5.65 -6.89 -6.37
CA ALA A 304 -5.77 -5.44 -6.35
C ALA A 304 -6.36 -4.95 -7.67
N ASP A 305 -7.35 -4.07 -7.61
CA ASP A 305 -7.94 -3.46 -8.80
C ASP A 305 -7.09 -2.25 -9.21
N PRO A 306 -6.41 -2.28 -10.38
CA PRO A 306 -5.60 -1.17 -10.83
C PRO A 306 -6.40 0.11 -11.06
N LEU A 307 -7.71 0.03 -11.35
CA LEU A 307 -8.57 1.21 -11.55
C LEU A 307 -8.78 2.02 -10.26
N LEU A 308 -8.54 1.39 -9.10
CA LEU A 308 -8.68 2.01 -7.77
C LEU A 308 -7.37 2.51 -7.18
N THR A 309 -6.30 2.55 -7.98
CA THR A 309 -5.13 3.33 -7.60
C THR A 309 -5.53 4.79 -7.44
N HIS A 310 -5.13 5.40 -6.33
CA HIS A 310 -5.55 6.76 -6.01
C HIS A 310 -4.43 7.54 -5.34
N GLU A 311 -4.58 8.85 -5.32
CA GLU A 311 -3.68 9.79 -4.65
C GLU A 311 -4.45 10.89 -3.92
N SER A 312 -3.78 11.52 -2.95
CA SER A 312 -4.24 12.79 -2.39
C SER A 312 -3.45 13.90 -3.06
N LEU A 313 -4.12 14.69 -3.90
CA LEU A 313 -3.51 15.83 -4.57
C LEU A 313 -3.02 16.87 -3.54
N PRO A 314 -1.90 17.57 -3.79
CA PRO A 314 -1.41 18.60 -2.89
C PRO A 314 -2.36 19.79 -2.86
N SER A 315 -2.39 20.49 -1.72
CA SER A 315 -3.05 21.78 -1.56
C SER A 315 -2.02 22.81 -1.12
N GLU A 316 -1.80 23.86 -1.91
CA GLU A 316 -0.74 24.84 -1.68
C GLU A 316 -0.98 25.73 -0.45
N SER A 317 -2.24 26.00 -0.12
CA SER A 317 -2.62 26.99 0.90
C SER A 317 -3.45 26.43 2.05
N SER A 318 -4.04 25.25 1.88
CA SER A 318 -5.03 24.73 2.83
C SER A 318 -4.58 23.39 3.42
N GLU A 319 -4.87 23.22 4.70
CA GLU A 319 -4.66 21.98 5.44
C GLU A 319 -5.80 20.99 5.16
N LYS A 320 -5.49 19.70 5.10
CA LYS A 320 -6.48 18.63 4.97
C LYS A 320 -6.39 17.66 6.14
N TYR A 321 -7.54 17.31 6.70
CA TYR A 321 -7.68 16.36 7.79
C TYR A 321 -8.65 15.26 7.38
N ILE A 322 -8.25 14.02 7.56
CA ILE A 322 -9.08 12.85 7.29
C ILE A 322 -9.03 11.87 8.46
N ILE A 323 -10.08 11.08 8.61
CA ILE A 323 -10.04 9.82 9.36
C ILE A 323 -10.37 8.68 8.39
N GLN A 324 -9.50 7.69 8.32
CA GLN A 324 -9.62 6.58 7.38
C GLN A 324 -9.73 5.24 8.09
N MET A 325 -10.47 4.33 7.47
CA MET A 325 -10.65 2.96 7.95
C MET A 325 -10.42 1.97 6.81
N PHE A 326 -9.71 0.89 7.11
CA PHE A 326 -9.43 -0.20 6.19
C PHE A 326 -10.10 -1.48 6.67
N GLY A 327 -11.03 -2.01 5.89
CA GLY A 327 -11.67 -3.30 6.13
C GLY A 327 -10.85 -4.41 5.48
N ARG A 328 -10.56 -5.48 6.23
CA ARG A 328 -9.85 -6.66 5.76
C ARG A 328 -10.76 -7.87 5.62
N VAL A 329 -10.32 -8.90 4.89
CA VAL A 329 -11.11 -10.12 4.66
C VAL A 329 -11.45 -10.86 5.96
N GLY A 330 -10.50 -10.89 6.90
CA GLY A 330 -10.60 -11.59 8.18
C GLY A 330 -10.59 -10.64 9.38
N ARG A 331 -10.64 -11.24 10.58
CA ARG A 331 -10.55 -10.51 11.85
C ARG A 331 -9.20 -9.80 11.95
N VAL A 332 -9.22 -8.55 12.40
CA VAL A 332 -8.02 -7.75 12.64
C VAL A 332 -7.78 -7.69 14.15
N PRO A 333 -6.74 -8.36 14.69
CA PRO A 333 -6.44 -8.30 16.12
C PRO A 333 -5.79 -6.96 16.51
N PRO A 334 -5.91 -6.53 17.78
CA PRO A 334 -5.06 -5.48 18.34
C PRO A 334 -3.56 -5.86 18.22
N PRO A 335 -2.65 -4.88 18.07
CA PRO A 335 -2.89 -3.44 18.08
C PRO A 335 -3.29 -2.85 16.73
N LEU A 336 -3.35 -3.64 15.65
CA LEU A 336 -3.73 -3.14 14.33
C LEU A 336 -5.23 -2.83 14.26
N GLY A 337 -6.06 -3.70 14.83
CA GLY A 337 -7.51 -3.54 14.94
C GLY A 337 -7.92 -2.83 16.23
N LEU A 338 -9.24 -2.67 16.40
CA LEU A 338 -9.82 -2.15 17.63
C LEU A 338 -9.67 -3.17 18.79
N PRO A 339 -9.55 -2.71 20.06
CA PRO A 339 -9.53 -3.58 21.23
C PRO A 339 -10.73 -4.52 21.31
N ASP A 340 -10.54 -5.74 21.83
CA ASP A 340 -11.62 -6.73 21.97
C ASP A 340 -12.78 -6.22 22.85
N SER A 341 -12.49 -5.32 23.80
CA SER A 341 -13.48 -4.65 24.65
C SER A 341 -14.49 -3.82 23.84
N PHE A 342 -14.15 -3.40 22.62
CA PHE A 342 -15.05 -2.69 21.71
C PHE A 342 -16.33 -3.51 21.43
N GLY A 343 -16.22 -4.82 21.19
CA GLY A 343 -17.39 -5.67 20.92
C GLY A 343 -18.35 -5.82 22.11
N ALA A 344 -17.80 -5.88 23.32
CA ALA A 344 -18.60 -5.92 24.55
C ALA A 344 -19.35 -4.60 24.77
N LEU A 345 -18.71 -3.47 24.46
CA LEU A 345 -19.30 -2.14 24.62
C LEU A 345 -20.38 -1.87 23.56
N VAL A 346 -20.18 -2.28 22.30
CA VAL A 346 -21.22 -2.21 21.25
C VAL A 346 -22.45 -3.04 21.63
N SER A 347 -22.25 -4.23 22.21
CA SER A 347 -23.36 -5.09 22.65
C SER A 347 -24.15 -4.49 23.83
N SER A 348 -23.54 -3.57 24.57
CA SER A 348 -24.18 -2.88 25.70
C SER A 348 -24.94 -1.62 25.31
N SER A 349 -24.58 -0.96 24.20
CA SER A 349 -25.29 0.24 23.69
C SER A 349 -26.62 -0.09 23.00
N ASP A 350 -26.81 -1.34 22.57
CA ASP A 350 -28.00 -1.80 21.86
C ASP A 350 -29.12 -2.30 22.81
N ASN A 351 -28.92 -2.27 24.14
CA ASN A 351 -29.90 -2.65 25.18
C ASN A 351 -30.41 -1.43 25.96
#